data_AF-W9UXP8-F1
#
_entry.id   AF-W9UXP8-F1
#
_cell.length_a   1.000
_cell.length_b   1.000
_cell.length_c   1.000
_cell.angle_alpha   90.00
_cell.angle_beta   90.00
_cell.angle_gamma   90.00
#
_symmetry.space_group_name_H-M   'P 1'
#
loop_
_entity.id
_entity.type
_entity.pdbx_description
1 polymer ?
#
loop_
_entity_poly.entity_id
_entity_poly.type
_entity_poly.pdbx_seq_one_letter_code
_entity_poly.pdbx_strand_id
1 'polypeptide(L)'
;MVFNILVGNSDHHLCNHGLLKNISDHHYRLTPAYDVVPQTGQFHLQAIGVGQKGRESSLENALSASHMHLSQAHLHIAPTRKIG
;
A
#
# COMPACT_ATOMS: atom_id res chain seq x y z
N MET A 1 -2.40 -0.63 2.34
CA MET A 1 -3.86 -0.69 2.53
C MET A 1 -4.28 -0.37 3.97
N VAL A 2 -4.00 -1.21 4.97
CA VAL A 2 -4.40 -0.95 6.37
C VAL A 2 -3.94 0.42 6.88
N PHE A 3 -2.70 0.81 6.60
CA PHE A 3 -2.20 2.14 6.95
C PHE A 3 -3.05 3.27 6.34
N ASN A 4 -3.44 3.17 5.06
CA ASN A 4 -4.28 4.17 4.40
C ASN A 4 -5.67 4.27 5.04
N ILE A 5 -6.25 3.15 5.48
CA ILE A 5 -7.51 3.15 6.23
C ILE A 5 -7.35 3.91 7.55
N LEU A 6 -6.28 3.64 8.30
CA LEU A 6 -6.04 4.24 9.62
C LEU A 6 -5.80 5.76 9.57
N VAL A 7 -5.15 6.27 8.52
CA VAL A 7 -4.87 7.71 8.37
C VAL A 7 -5.89 8.43 7.48
N GLY A 8 -6.91 7.72 6.98
CA GLY A 8 -7.88 8.28 6.04
C GLY A 8 -7.28 8.71 4.69
N ASN A 9 -6.20 8.06 4.23
CA ASN A 9 -5.61 8.32 2.92
C ASN A 9 -6.44 7.65 1.81
N SER A 10 -7.62 8.21 1.53
CA SER A 10 -8.63 7.61 0.67
C SER A 10 -8.31 7.67 -0.83
N ASP A 11 -7.47 8.62 -1.25
CA ASP A 11 -7.12 8.87 -2.66
C ASP A 11 -5.94 8.03 -3.17
N HIS A 12 -5.53 7.01 -2.39
CA HIS A 12 -4.40 6.16 -2.74
C HIS A 12 -4.69 5.29 -3.97
N HIS A 13 -4.38 5.83 -5.15
CA HIS A 13 -4.63 5.20 -6.45
C HIS A 13 -3.47 4.30 -6.90
N LEU A 14 -3.68 3.49 -7.96
CA LEU A 14 -2.65 2.59 -8.49
C LEU A 14 -1.35 3.31 -8.89
N CYS A 15 -1.43 4.55 -9.39
CA CYS A 15 -0.24 5.33 -9.76
C CYS A 15 0.60 5.79 -8.54
N ASN A 16 0.08 5.64 -7.31
CA ASN A 16 0.83 5.88 -6.06
C ASN A 16 1.62 4.63 -5.61
N HIS A 17 1.69 3.62 -6.49
CA HIS A 17 2.54 2.45 -6.34
C HIS A 17 3.58 2.39 -7.46
N GLY A 18 4.84 2.57 -7.09
CA GLY A 18 5.97 2.44 -7.99
C GLY A 18 6.71 1.11 -7.83
N LEU A 19 7.38 0.68 -8.90
CA LEU A 19 8.34 -0.43 -8.88
C LEU A 19 9.74 0.08 -9.25
N LEU A 20 10.73 -0.30 -8.45
CA LEU A 20 12.15 -0.15 -8.76
C LEU A 20 12.64 -1.43 -9.42
N LYS A 21 13.20 -1.31 -10.63
CA LYS A 21 13.88 -2.40 -11.32
C LYS A 21 15.33 -2.45 -10.88
N ASN A 22 15.76 -3.57 -10.31
CA ASN A 22 17.17 -3.83 -10.13
C ASN A 22 17.76 -4.33 -11.47
N ILE A 23 18.79 -3.64 -11.96
CA ILE A 23 19.38 -3.90 -13.27
C ILE A 23 20.27 -5.15 -13.22
N SER A 24 20.89 -5.43 -12.06
CA SER A 24 21.88 -6.52 -11.93
C SER A 24 21.27 -7.91 -11.83
N ASP A 25 20.08 -8.05 -11.23
CA ASP A 25 19.40 -9.33 -11.02
C ASP A 25 18.03 -9.41 -11.72
N HIS A 26 17.63 -8.35 -12.43
CA HIS A 26 16.34 -8.22 -13.14
C HIS A 26 15.09 -8.38 -12.26
N HIS A 27 15.23 -8.27 -10.94
CA HIS A 27 14.10 -8.28 -10.02
C HIS A 27 13.46 -6.88 -9.90
N TYR A 28 12.17 -6.88 -9.58
CA TYR A 28 11.44 -5.66 -9.23
C TYR A 28 11.15 -5.65 -7.73
N ARG A 29 11.28 -4.49 -7.10
CA ARG A 29 10.86 -4.25 -5.72
C ARG A 29 9.93 -3.05 -5.67
N LEU A 30 9.00 -3.03 -4.72
CA LEU A 30 8.20 -1.84 -4.43
C LEU A 30 9.09 -0.66 -4.02
N THR A 31 8.73 0.53 -4.48
CA THR A 31 9.24 1.78 -3.92
C THR A 31 8.79 1.91 -2.46
N PRO A 32 9.45 2.74 -1.64
CA PRO A 32 8.82 3.30 -0.43
C PRO A 32 7.46 3.91 -0.77
N ALA A 33 6.54 3.94 0.20
CA ALA A 33 5.28 4.64 0.02
C ALA A 33 5.51 6.15 -0.17
N TYR A 34 4.75 6.76 -1.06
CA TYR A 34 4.78 8.20 -1.35
C TYR A 34 3.35 8.71 -1.53
N ASP A 35 3.19 10.04 -1.54
CA ASP A 35 1.89 10.72 -1.69
C ASP A 35 0.84 10.25 -0.67
N VAL A 36 1.26 10.17 0.60
CA VAL A 36 0.37 9.87 1.73
C VAL A 36 -0.17 11.19 2.26
N VAL A 37 -1.46 11.42 2.05
CA VAL A 37 -2.14 12.64 2.53
C VAL A 37 -3.27 12.24 3.49
N PRO A 38 -3.09 12.40 4.81
CA PRO A 38 -4.15 12.14 5.78
C PRO A 38 -5.32 13.10 5.58
N GLN A 39 -6.54 12.58 5.55
CA GLN A 39 -7.76 13.37 5.39
C GLN A 39 -8.66 13.19 6.62
N THR A 40 -9.02 14.29 7.28
CA THR A 40 -9.98 14.28 8.39
C THR A 40 -11.39 14.45 7.83
N GLY A 41 -12.14 13.35 7.65
CA GLY A 41 -13.58 13.39 7.37
C GLY A 41 -14.07 12.56 6.18
N GLN A 42 -13.19 12.03 5.33
CA GLN A 42 -13.53 11.21 4.15
C GLN A 42 -13.05 9.76 4.36
N PHE A 43 -13.80 8.99 5.15
CA PHE A 43 -13.37 7.66 5.61
C PHE A 43 -14.21 6.49 5.07
N HIS A 44 -15.05 6.71 4.05
CA HIS A 44 -15.99 5.66 3.66
C HIS A 44 -15.41 4.72 2.61
N LEU A 45 -14.70 5.24 1.59
CA LEU A 45 -14.23 4.45 0.45
C LEU A 45 -12.77 4.76 0.12
N GLN A 46 -11.95 3.72 -0.03
CA GLN A 46 -10.59 3.81 -0.58
C GLN A 46 -10.62 3.93 -2.11
N ALA A 47 -9.59 4.45 -2.78
CA ALA A 47 -9.52 4.52 -4.24
C ALA A 47 -9.45 3.15 -4.92
N ILE A 48 -8.81 2.17 -4.27
CA ILE A 48 -8.70 0.78 -4.74
C ILE A 48 -9.46 -0.18 -3.82
N GLY A 49 -9.76 -1.39 -4.31
CA GLY A 49 -10.45 -2.42 -3.54
C GLY A 49 -9.68 -2.82 -2.27
N VAL A 50 -10.41 -2.98 -1.16
CA VAL A 50 -9.88 -3.32 0.16
C VAL A 50 -10.10 -4.80 0.49
N GLY A 51 -11.31 -5.30 0.27
CA GLY A 51 -11.68 -6.69 0.56
C GLY A 51 -13.07 -7.06 0.04
N GLN A 52 -13.74 -8.00 0.70
CA GLN A 52 -15.04 -8.54 0.26
C GLN A 52 -16.15 -7.48 0.21
N LYS A 53 -16.08 -6.42 1.03
CA LYS A 53 -16.97 -5.25 0.99
C LYS A 53 -16.50 -4.19 -0.03
N GLY A 54 -15.69 -4.58 -1.02
CA GLY A 54 -15.17 -3.70 -2.05
C GLY A 54 -14.22 -2.65 -1.47
N ARG A 55 -14.55 -1.38 -1.69
CA ARG A 55 -13.71 -0.22 -1.34
C ARG A 55 -13.93 0.30 0.09
N GLU A 56 -14.82 -0.31 0.87
CA GLU A 56 -15.14 0.16 2.24
C GLU A 56 -13.89 0.26 3.12
N SER A 57 -13.67 1.41 3.74
CA SER A 57 -12.50 1.67 4.59
C SER A 57 -12.74 1.20 6.03
N SER A 58 -12.75 -0.11 6.23
CA SER A 58 -12.87 -0.72 7.56
C SER A 58 -11.82 -1.80 7.77
N LEU A 59 -11.38 -1.97 9.02
CA LEU A 59 -10.42 -3.03 9.37
C LEU A 59 -11.02 -4.41 9.12
N GLU A 60 -12.32 -4.58 9.38
CA GLU A 60 -13.07 -5.80 9.08
C GLU A 60 -12.99 -6.14 7.57
N ASN A 61 -13.22 -5.14 6.70
CA ASN A 61 -13.11 -5.35 5.26
C ASN A 61 -11.66 -5.70 4.86
N ALA A 62 -10.65 -5.03 5.42
CA ALA A 62 -9.25 -5.37 5.14
C ALA A 62 -8.88 -6.80 5.57
N LEU A 63 -9.37 -7.24 6.73
CA LEU A 63 -9.13 -8.60 7.23
C LEU A 63 -9.81 -9.67 6.37
N SER A 64 -10.95 -9.36 5.75
CA SER A 64 -11.65 -10.29 4.85
C SER A 64 -10.82 -10.75 3.64
N ALA A 65 -9.76 -10.00 3.30
CA ALA A 65 -8.82 -10.32 2.21
C ALA A 65 -7.42 -10.72 2.70
N SER A 66 -7.21 -10.85 4.02
CA SER A 66 -5.89 -11.13 4.61
C SER A 66 -5.25 -12.43 4.09
N HIS A 67 -6.05 -13.47 3.83
CA HIS A 67 -5.56 -14.76 3.32
C HIS A 67 -5.00 -14.69 1.89
N MET A 68 -5.41 -13.71 1.08
CA MET A 68 -4.97 -13.56 -0.32
C MET A 68 -3.62 -12.81 -0.44
N HIS A 69 -3.26 -12.02 0.57
CA HIS A 69 -2.21 -11.00 0.45
C HIS A 69 -0.98 -11.26 1.31
N LEU A 70 -0.97 -12.33 2.10
CA LEU A 70 0.12 -12.64 3.03
C LEU A 70 0.78 -13.97 2.66
N SER A 71 1.73 -13.93 1.73
CA SER A 71 2.81 -14.94 1.73
C SER A 71 3.96 -14.41 2.60
N GLN A 72 4.68 -15.32 3.27
CA GLN A 72 5.85 -15.01 4.11
C GLN A 72 6.99 -14.43 3.24
N ALA A 73 6.86 -13.18 2.80
CA ALA A 73 7.90 -12.48 2.06
C ALA A 73 8.74 -11.65 3.05
N HIS A 74 9.95 -12.12 3.27
CA HIS A 74 10.98 -11.51 4.10
C HIS A 74 11.19 -10.03 3.72
N LEU A 75 10.79 -9.11 4.59
CA LEU A 75 10.83 -7.66 4.34
C LEU A 75 12.27 -7.14 4.52
N HIS A 76 13.12 -7.30 3.50
CA HIS A 76 14.41 -6.61 3.46
C HIS A 76 14.16 -5.13 3.14
N ILE A 77 14.20 -4.27 4.16
CA ILE A 77 14.25 -2.82 4.01
C ILE A 77 15.70 -2.48 3.66
N ALA A 78 16.01 -2.40 2.37
CA ALA A 78 17.31 -1.92 1.93
C ALA A 78 17.41 -0.41 2.26
N PRO A 79 18.49 0.04 2.94
CA PRO A 79 18.68 1.45 3.24
C PRO A 79 18.80 2.25 1.96
N THR A 80 18.01 3.32 1.84
CA THR A 80 18.10 4.29 0.76
C THR A 80 19.46 4.96 0.79
N ARG A 81 20.33 4.60 -0.16
CA ARG A 81 21.61 5.28 -0.35
C ARG A 81 21.31 6.72 -0.78
N LYS A 82 21.65 7.69 0.08
CA LYS A 82 21.65 9.10 -0.30
C LYS A 82 22.58 9.26 -1.50
N ILE A 83 21.99 9.65 -2.62
CA ILE A 83 22.70 10.26 -3.74
C ILE A 83 23.21 11.61 -3.25
N GLY A 84 24.53 11.71 -3.13
CA GLY A 84 25.29 12.93 -2.92
C GLY A 84 26.11 13.23 -4.17
#